data_AF-A0A1X7SVH6-F1
#
_entry.id   AF-A0A1X7SVH6-F1
#
_cell.length_a   1.000
_cell.length_b   1.000
_cell.length_c   1.000
_cell.angle_alpha   90.00
_cell.angle_beta   90.00
_cell.angle_gamma   90.00
#
_symmetry.space_group_name_H-M   'P 1'
#
loop_
_entity.id
_entity.type
_entity.pdbx_description
1 polymer ?
#
loop_
_entity_poly.entity_id
_entity_poly.type
_entity_poly.pdbx_seq_one_letter_code
_entity_poly.pdbx_strand_id
1 'polypeptide(L)'
;MVTMSAVDPTLLILVNIYADMYQDRQDTKVYNNGVMQVSVFVSVNYNGEASKDEIIEYVQDNVDIYSLNYGENVQWAKSTTDNGFHHDIDHAANENESVPPKMISDIRALLYFTVPGGTAEGEHRWIAKLNGKQTSTNTPLTVTVEKFTVNQDDFEIVQRDDGLTHVRLYVLKYKDDVFPSTQKLLNCINYRGFKFPATGGNAWISMAVHSCGTIGVFLEYRVTKNIQIAIPKRIYSQDEVVIQNYPDNPCHYGIILRGSTDTIEATADLDPTVVDNAWNEGVVMIQVSHNVQIQCYISGHGWLSPQVGFNDYLFQDTFGGRMEIKIDWNGNGYFGRWKVYEAKVVYP
;
A
#
# COMPACT_ATOMS: atom_id res chain seq x y z
N MET A 1 -8.19 6.62 38.85
CA MET A 1 -7.86 5.18 38.98
C MET A 1 -9.18 4.43 39.08
N VAL A 2 -9.59 3.76 38.01
CA VAL A 2 -10.89 3.07 37.92
C VAL A 2 -10.83 1.78 38.74
N THR A 3 -11.78 1.58 39.65
CA THR A 3 -11.87 0.39 40.51
C THR A 3 -12.81 -0.66 39.91
N MET A 4 -12.67 -1.93 40.33
CA MET A 4 -13.54 -3.06 39.93
C MET A 4 -15.06 -2.81 40.06
N SER A 5 -15.49 -1.78 40.80
CA SER A 5 -16.90 -1.42 40.93
C SER A 5 -17.49 -0.82 39.65
N ALA A 6 -16.70 -0.13 38.82
CA ALA A 6 -17.20 0.72 37.73
C ALA A 6 -17.69 -0.07 36.50
N VAL A 7 -17.10 -1.25 36.24
CA VAL A 7 -17.44 -2.11 35.10
C VAL A 7 -18.16 -3.35 35.63
N ASP A 8 -19.25 -3.75 34.97
CA ASP A 8 -19.85 -5.07 35.19
C ASP A 8 -19.30 -6.07 34.16
N PRO A 9 -18.30 -6.90 34.52
CA PRO A 9 -17.66 -7.84 33.61
C PRO A 9 -18.52 -9.08 33.33
N THR A 10 -19.74 -9.18 33.89
CA THR A 10 -20.63 -10.33 33.64
C THR A 10 -21.20 -10.36 32.22
N LEU A 11 -21.13 -9.24 31.50
CA LEU A 11 -21.57 -9.08 30.10
C LEU A 11 -20.42 -8.56 29.23
N LEU A 12 -19.30 -9.30 29.23
CA LEU A 12 -18.19 -9.10 28.29
C LEU A 12 -18.55 -9.72 26.93
N ILE A 13 -18.40 -8.96 25.85
CA ILE A 13 -18.59 -9.43 24.47
C ILE A 13 -17.37 -9.04 23.64
N LEU A 14 -16.90 -9.94 22.78
CA LEU A 14 -15.86 -9.68 21.78
C LEU A 14 -16.49 -9.80 20.39
N VAL A 15 -16.36 -8.77 19.56
CA VAL A 15 -16.86 -8.75 18.17
C VAL A 15 -15.86 -8.05 17.25
N ASN A 16 -15.95 -8.28 15.95
CA ASN A 16 -15.18 -7.52 14.95
C ASN A 16 -15.92 -6.22 14.57
N ILE A 17 -15.26 -5.38 13.76
CA ILE A 17 -15.85 -4.12 13.28
C ILE A 17 -17.05 -4.27 12.34
N TYR A 18 -17.27 -5.46 11.79
CA TYR A 18 -18.35 -5.74 10.82
C TYR A 18 -19.61 -6.28 11.48
N ALA A 19 -19.64 -6.42 12.80
CA ALA A 19 -20.75 -6.96 13.57
C ALA A 19 -21.94 -6.00 13.76
N ASP A 20 -22.21 -5.08 12.82
CA ASP A 20 -23.14 -3.97 13.04
C ASP A 20 -24.50 -4.04 12.32
N MET A 21 -25.50 -3.59 13.08
CA MET A 21 -26.93 -3.33 12.83
C MET A 21 -27.88 -4.51 12.51
N TYR A 22 -27.48 -5.58 11.81
CA TYR A 22 -28.46 -6.59 11.34
C TYR A 22 -28.04 -8.07 11.41
N GLN A 23 -26.82 -8.41 11.82
CA GLN A 23 -26.35 -9.81 11.82
C GLN A 23 -25.38 -10.12 12.96
N ASP A 24 -25.48 -11.34 13.51
CA ASP A 24 -24.59 -11.92 14.53
C ASP A 24 -23.22 -12.36 13.96
N ARG A 25 -22.75 -11.70 12.89
CA ARG A 25 -21.57 -12.13 12.15
C ARG A 25 -20.30 -11.80 12.94
N GLN A 26 -19.48 -12.81 13.21
CA GLN A 26 -18.25 -12.71 14.04
C GLN A 26 -17.00 -13.21 13.31
N ASP A 27 -17.08 -13.40 11.98
CA ASP A 27 -15.96 -13.81 11.15
C ASP A 27 -15.32 -12.60 10.44
N THR A 28 -14.00 -12.57 10.40
CA THR A 28 -13.18 -11.61 9.64
C THR A 28 -12.17 -12.36 8.80
N LYS A 29 -11.92 -11.89 7.58
CA LYS A 29 -10.93 -12.50 6.67
C LYS A 29 -9.79 -11.53 6.37
N VAL A 30 -8.56 -11.92 6.64
CA VAL A 30 -7.37 -11.05 6.52
C VAL A 30 -6.22 -11.78 5.84
N TYR A 31 -5.23 -11.04 5.32
CA TYR A 31 -4.01 -11.62 4.75
C TYR A 31 -2.90 -11.75 5.80
N ASN A 32 -2.09 -12.81 5.68
CA ASN A 32 -0.88 -13.02 6.47
C ASN A 32 0.31 -12.13 6.04
N ASN A 33 0.07 -10.86 5.73
CA ASN A 33 1.05 -9.98 5.09
C ASN A 33 1.96 -9.19 6.07
N GLY A 34 1.79 -9.36 7.38
CA GLY A 34 2.62 -8.69 8.39
C GLY A 34 2.20 -7.26 8.73
N VAL A 35 1.19 -6.69 8.06
CA VAL A 35 0.70 -5.33 8.33
C VAL A 35 -0.81 -5.25 8.51
N MET A 36 -1.58 -6.10 7.85
CA MET A 36 -3.03 -6.06 7.94
C MET A 36 -3.44 -6.23 9.40
N GLN A 37 -4.41 -5.44 9.84
CA GLN A 37 -4.90 -5.47 11.20
C GLN A 37 -6.28 -6.10 11.24
N VAL A 38 -6.52 -6.94 12.24
CA VAL A 38 -7.86 -7.33 12.66
C VAL A 38 -8.33 -6.29 13.65
N SER A 39 -9.48 -5.69 13.39
CA SER A 39 -10.09 -4.71 14.28
C SER A 39 -11.22 -5.35 15.08
N VAL A 40 -11.14 -5.24 16.40
CA VAL A 40 -12.08 -5.89 17.34
C VAL A 40 -12.55 -4.91 18.40
N PHE A 41 -13.80 -5.07 18.83
CA PHE A 41 -14.40 -4.36 19.95
C PHE A 41 -14.56 -5.29 21.15
N VAL A 42 -14.03 -4.85 22.28
CA VAL A 42 -14.37 -5.40 23.59
C VAL A 42 -15.50 -4.57 24.16
N SER A 43 -16.68 -5.18 24.21
CA SER A 43 -17.91 -4.60 24.74
C SER A 43 -18.05 -4.95 26.22
N VAL A 44 -18.22 -3.93 27.07
CA VAL A 44 -18.46 -4.09 28.50
C VAL A 44 -19.72 -3.35 28.93
N ASN A 45 -20.29 -3.77 30.06
CA ASN A 45 -21.35 -3.04 30.75
C ASN A 45 -20.78 -2.14 31.84
N TYR A 46 -21.50 -1.07 32.10
CA TYR A 46 -20.97 0.05 32.84
C TYR A 46 -22.01 0.63 33.81
N ASN A 47 -21.58 0.93 35.04
CA ASN A 47 -22.50 1.26 36.13
C ASN A 47 -22.73 2.77 36.38
N GLY A 48 -22.03 3.67 35.67
CA GLY A 48 -22.22 5.13 35.76
C GLY A 48 -21.26 5.90 36.70
N GLU A 49 -20.28 5.27 37.36
CA GLU A 49 -19.35 5.91 38.32
C GLU A 49 -18.10 6.66 37.76
N ALA A 50 -17.61 6.32 36.57
CA ALA A 50 -16.54 6.94 35.76
C ALA A 50 -17.00 7.61 34.42
N SER A 51 -16.09 8.19 33.65
CA SER A 51 -16.38 8.64 32.28
C SER A 51 -16.22 7.50 31.26
N LYS A 52 -16.88 7.62 30.10
CA LYS A 52 -16.76 6.64 28.99
C LYS A 52 -15.29 6.41 28.58
N ASP A 53 -14.52 7.49 28.48
CA ASP A 53 -13.14 7.45 28.02
C ASP A 53 -12.23 6.73 29.02
N GLU A 54 -12.42 6.95 30.33
CA GLU A 54 -11.70 6.23 31.38
C GLU A 54 -11.97 4.72 31.35
N ILE A 55 -13.17 4.31 30.93
CA ILE A 55 -13.52 2.88 30.81
C ILE A 55 -12.90 2.27 29.55
N ILE A 56 -12.88 3.00 28.44
CA ILE A 56 -12.22 2.56 27.22
C ILE A 56 -10.73 2.35 27.49
N GLU A 57 -10.06 3.33 28.08
CA GLU A 57 -8.64 3.24 28.46
C GLU A 57 -8.40 2.05 29.39
N TYR A 58 -9.23 1.91 30.44
CA TYR A 58 -9.13 0.78 31.35
C TYR A 58 -9.27 -0.57 30.65
N VAL A 59 -10.27 -0.74 29.76
CA VAL A 59 -10.46 -1.99 29.02
C VAL A 59 -9.28 -2.23 28.08
N GLN A 60 -8.82 -1.21 27.35
CA GLN A 60 -7.68 -1.33 26.43
C GLN A 60 -6.40 -1.74 27.18
N ASP A 61 -6.18 -1.26 28.40
CA ASP A 61 -4.98 -1.58 29.18
C ASP A 61 -5.03 -2.95 29.87
N ASN A 62 -6.23 -3.43 30.23
CA ASN A 62 -6.36 -4.59 31.12
C ASN A 62 -6.99 -5.83 30.48
N VAL A 63 -7.53 -5.73 29.26
CA VAL A 63 -8.10 -6.90 28.58
C VAL A 63 -7.02 -7.78 27.94
N ASP A 64 -7.12 -9.07 28.22
CA ASP A 64 -6.37 -10.12 27.55
C ASP A 64 -7.22 -10.70 26.41
N ILE A 65 -6.71 -10.66 25.18
CA ILE A 65 -7.27 -11.40 24.04
C ILE A 65 -6.37 -12.60 23.78
N TYR A 66 -6.93 -13.81 23.75
CA TYR A 66 -6.17 -15.01 23.47
C TYR A 66 -6.94 -15.98 22.58
N SER A 67 -6.17 -16.79 21.87
CA SER A 67 -6.70 -17.82 20.98
C SER A 67 -7.05 -19.10 21.73
N LEU A 68 -8.15 -19.72 21.32
CA LEU A 68 -8.61 -21.03 21.76
C LEU A 68 -7.89 -22.18 21.04
N ASN A 69 -7.11 -21.87 20.00
CA ASN A 69 -6.35 -22.88 19.28
C ASN A 69 -5.16 -23.35 20.13
N TYR A 70 -5.26 -24.56 20.66
CA TYR A 70 -4.19 -25.18 21.43
C TYR A 70 -2.90 -25.29 20.60
N GLY A 71 -1.81 -24.66 21.08
CA GLY A 71 -0.51 -24.67 20.41
C GLY A 71 -0.25 -23.52 19.45
N GLU A 72 -1.14 -22.51 19.38
CA GLU A 72 -0.85 -21.28 18.66
C GLU A 72 0.34 -20.55 19.30
N ASN A 73 1.50 -20.64 18.67
CA ASN A 73 2.73 -19.91 19.03
C ASN A 73 2.85 -18.57 18.29
N VAL A 74 1.76 -18.10 17.70
CA VAL A 74 1.72 -16.89 16.88
C VAL A 74 1.39 -15.70 17.79
N GLN A 75 2.31 -14.76 17.94
CA GLN A 75 2.10 -13.55 18.72
C GLN A 75 1.64 -12.40 17.82
N TRP A 76 0.46 -11.88 18.13
CA TRP A 76 -0.14 -10.76 17.42
C TRP A 76 0.19 -9.46 18.14
N ALA A 77 0.63 -8.44 17.40
CA ALA A 77 0.93 -7.14 17.99
C ALA A 77 -0.37 -6.36 18.24
N LYS A 78 -0.66 -6.07 19.51
CA LYS A 78 -1.81 -5.26 19.92
C LYS A 78 -1.52 -3.77 19.73
N SER A 79 -2.50 -3.03 19.23
CA SER A 79 -2.48 -1.58 19.04
C SER A 79 -3.84 -0.97 19.38
N THR A 80 -3.86 0.29 19.79
CA THR A 80 -5.09 1.10 19.93
C THR A 80 -5.30 2.04 18.75
N THR A 81 -4.37 2.05 17.79
CA THR A 81 -4.40 2.89 16.59
C THR A 81 -4.45 2.05 15.32
N ASP A 82 -5.32 2.48 14.41
CA ASP A 82 -5.37 2.01 13.02
C ASP A 82 -4.07 2.38 12.28
N ASN A 83 -3.66 1.53 11.35
CA ASN A 83 -2.53 1.75 10.45
C ASN A 83 -2.94 2.24 9.05
N GLY A 84 -4.23 2.43 8.78
CA GLY A 84 -4.78 3.03 7.57
C GLY A 84 -4.98 2.06 6.41
N PHE A 85 -4.81 0.76 6.61
CA PHE A 85 -5.12 -0.28 5.62
C PHE A 85 -6.52 -0.86 5.85
N HIS A 86 -7.11 -1.45 4.81
CA HIS A 86 -8.33 -2.21 5.00
C HIS A 86 -8.11 -3.41 5.94
N HIS A 87 -9.09 -3.66 6.80
CA HIS A 87 -9.02 -4.66 7.86
C HIS A 87 -9.71 -5.98 7.53
N ASP A 88 -10.42 -6.06 6.39
CA ASP A 88 -11.11 -7.28 5.96
C ASP A 88 -11.24 -7.36 4.44
N ILE A 89 -10.86 -8.52 3.91
CA ILE A 89 -10.81 -8.81 2.46
C ILE A 89 -12.21 -8.72 1.84
N ASP A 90 -13.22 -9.24 2.51
CA ASP A 90 -14.59 -9.35 2.02
C ASP A 90 -15.36 -8.03 2.17
N HIS A 91 -14.94 -7.16 3.09
CA HIS A 91 -15.68 -5.93 3.49
C HIS A 91 -14.86 -4.63 3.43
N ALA A 92 -13.74 -4.62 2.71
CA ALA A 92 -12.83 -3.48 2.62
C ALA A 92 -13.47 -2.16 2.14
N ALA A 93 -14.61 -2.21 1.45
CA ALA A 93 -15.31 -1.02 0.95
C ALA A 93 -16.17 -0.30 1.99
N ASN A 94 -16.33 -0.83 3.20
CA ASN A 94 -17.21 -0.22 4.20
C ASN A 94 -16.50 0.92 4.94
N GLU A 95 -16.54 2.12 4.33
CA GLU A 95 -16.33 3.41 5.00
C GLU A 95 -17.49 3.81 5.93
N ASN A 96 -18.56 3.00 6.00
CA ASN A 96 -19.68 3.30 6.87
C ASN A 96 -19.26 3.06 8.32
N GLU A 97 -19.40 4.10 9.14
CA GLU A 97 -19.34 4.01 10.60
C GLU A 97 -20.10 2.75 11.03
N SER A 98 -19.41 1.85 11.74
CA SER A 98 -20.08 0.73 12.37
C SER A 98 -21.14 1.34 13.32
N VAL A 99 -22.43 1.23 12.95
CA VAL A 99 -23.53 1.65 13.82
C VAL A 99 -23.80 0.52 14.82
N PRO A 100 -23.51 0.74 16.13
CA PRO A 100 -23.51 -0.34 17.10
C PRO A 100 -24.90 -1.02 17.18
N PRO A 101 -24.98 -2.36 17.32
CA PRO A 101 -26.18 -3.05 17.74
C PRO A 101 -26.63 -2.43 19.06
N LYS A 102 -27.74 -1.70 18.99
CA LYS A 102 -28.35 -0.93 20.07
C LYS A 102 -28.88 -1.78 21.25
N MET A 103 -28.43 -3.01 21.47
CA MET A 103 -29.16 -3.93 22.35
C MET A 103 -28.41 -4.58 23.51
N ILE A 104 -27.07 -4.53 23.63
CA ILE A 104 -26.42 -5.45 24.60
C ILE A 104 -25.21 -4.92 25.40
N SER A 105 -24.61 -3.77 25.06
CA SER A 105 -23.45 -3.22 25.79
C SER A 105 -23.36 -1.70 25.70
N ASP A 106 -23.00 -1.04 26.81
CA ASP A 106 -22.97 0.43 26.92
C ASP A 106 -21.69 1.06 26.35
N ILE A 107 -20.55 0.36 26.39
CA ILE A 107 -19.25 0.88 25.96
C ILE A 107 -18.44 -0.16 25.18
N ARG A 108 -17.94 0.24 24.01
CA ARG A 108 -17.03 -0.54 23.15
C ARG A 108 -15.63 0.06 23.19
N ALA A 109 -14.66 -0.76 23.58
CA ALA A 109 -13.24 -0.44 23.51
C ALA A 109 -12.62 -1.10 22.28
N LEU A 110 -12.12 -0.29 21.35
CA LEU A 110 -11.53 -0.75 20.10
C LEU A 110 -10.08 -1.19 20.30
N LEU A 111 -9.71 -2.31 19.67
CA LEU A 111 -8.36 -2.83 19.63
C LEU A 111 -8.04 -3.32 18.22
N TYR A 112 -6.78 -3.17 17.83
CA TYR A 112 -6.25 -3.66 16.58
C TYR A 112 -5.17 -4.71 16.87
N PHE A 113 -5.17 -5.79 16.08
CA PHE A 113 -4.18 -6.85 16.16
C PHE A 113 -3.53 -7.03 14.79
N THR A 114 -2.24 -6.70 14.68
CA THR A 114 -1.50 -6.90 13.43
C THR A 114 -1.27 -8.37 13.18
N VAL A 115 -1.68 -8.85 12.00
CA VAL A 115 -1.50 -10.22 11.54
C VAL A 115 -0.01 -10.50 11.33
N PRO A 116 0.58 -11.51 11.98
CA PRO A 116 1.99 -11.84 11.77
C PRO A 116 2.26 -12.33 10.35
N GLY A 117 3.34 -11.81 9.75
CA GLY A 117 3.75 -12.16 8.39
C GLY A 117 4.16 -13.63 8.28
N GLY A 118 3.60 -14.35 7.30
CA GLY A 118 4.04 -15.68 6.89
C GLY A 118 3.93 -16.82 7.91
N THR A 119 3.39 -16.59 9.11
CA THR A 119 3.33 -17.59 10.20
C THR A 119 1.94 -17.82 10.77
N ALA A 120 0.97 -16.97 10.43
CA ALA A 120 -0.37 -16.96 11.00
C ALA A 120 -1.45 -17.54 10.08
N GLU A 121 -1.14 -18.40 9.10
CA GLU A 121 -2.16 -18.95 8.19
C GLU A 121 -3.16 -19.86 8.92
N GLY A 122 -4.45 -19.71 8.61
CA GLY A 122 -5.52 -20.58 9.13
C GLY A 122 -6.63 -19.86 9.88
N GLU A 123 -7.45 -20.62 10.59
CA GLU A 123 -8.54 -20.11 11.41
C GLU A 123 -8.05 -19.84 12.84
N HIS A 124 -8.29 -18.65 13.36
CA HIS A 124 -7.96 -18.21 14.71
C HIS A 124 -9.22 -17.88 15.49
N ARG A 125 -9.44 -18.58 16.62
CA ARG A 125 -10.66 -18.44 17.42
C ARG A 125 -10.34 -17.70 18.71
N TRP A 126 -10.74 -16.45 18.83
CA TRP A 126 -10.39 -15.58 19.95
C TRP A 126 -11.49 -15.43 20.98
N ILE A 127 -11.07 -15.30 22.24
CA ILE A 127 -11.90 -14.87 23.36
C ILE A 127 -11.22 -13.75 24.13
N ALA A 128 -12.02 -12.93 24.79
CA ALA A 128 -11.53 -11.86 25.66
C ALA A 128 -11.67 -12.28 27.13
N LYS A 129 -10.71 -11.86 27.96
CA LYS A 129 -10.77 -11.97 29.41
C LYS A 129 -10.44 -10.64 30.06
N LEU A 130 -11.29 -10.23 30.99
CA LEU A 130 -11.14 -9.02 31.77
C LEU A 130 -11.56 -9.33 33.21
N ASN A 131 -10.70 -9.01 34.19
CA ASN A 131 -10.99 -9.19 35.62
C ASN A 131 -11.47 -10.61 36.00
N GLY A 132 -10.89 -11.64 35.41
CA GLY A 132 -11.22 -13.04 35.70
C GLY A 132 -12.55 -13.53 35.08
N LYS A 133 -13.27 -12.68 34.35
CA LYS A 133 -14.39 -13.08 33.48
C LYS A 133 -13.90 -13.19 32.03
N GLN A 134 -14.51 -14.08 31.27
CA GLN A 134 -14.17 -14.29 29.86
C GLN A 134 -15.42 -14.44 29.00
N THR A 135 -15.28 -14.15 27.71
CA THR A 135 -16.32 -14.43 26.72
C THR A 135 -16.53 -15.94 26.57
N SER A 136 -17.69 -16.31 26.02
CA SER A 136 -18.05 -17.71 25.76
C SER A 136 -17.03 -18.39 24.83
N THR A 137 -16.59 -19.59 25.20
CA THR A 137 -15.73 -20.44 24.34
C THR A 137 -16.51 -21.12 23.22
N ASN A 138 -17.85 -21.17 23.33
CA ASN A 138 -18.73 -21.80 22.34
C ASN A 138 -19.06 -20.86 21.18
N THR A 139 -18.87 -19.55 21.37
CA THR A 139 -19.12 -18.50 20.37
C THR A 139 -17.93 -17.54 20.34
N PRO A 140 -16.74 -18.01 19.95
CA PRO A 140 -15.56 -17.16 19.85
C PRO A 140 -15.63 -16.28 18.60
N LEU A 141 -14.93 -15.15 18.66
CA LEU A 141 -14.63 -14.38 17.46
C LEU A 141 -13.72 -15.22 16.56
N THR A 142 -14.03 -15.33 15.27
CA THR A 142 -13.24 -16.14 14.34
C THR A 142 -12.54 -15.24 13.34
N VAL A 143 -11.22 -15.39 13.21
CA VAL A 143 -10.41 -14.68 12.22
C VAL A 143 -9.82 -15.71 11.28
N THR A 144 -10.17 -15.62 9.99
CA THR A 144 -9.56 -16.43 8.94
C THR A 144 -8.39 -15.65 8.34
N VAL A 145 -7.20 -16.19 8.48
CA VAL A 145 -5.98 -15.61 7.91
C VAL A 145 -5.63 -16.39 6.64
N GLU A 146 -5.70 -15.71 5.51
CA GLU A 146 -5.34 -16.24 4.20
C GLU A 146 -3.89 -15.93 3.85
N LYS A 147 -3.35 -16.83 3.02
CA LYS A 147 -2.05 -16.62 2.43
C LYS A 147 -2.11 -15.50 1.39
N PHE A 148 -1.23 -14.51 1.53
CA PHE A 148 -0.96 -13.54 0.48
C PHE A 148 0.16 -14.07 -0.41
N THR A 149 -0.15 -14.31 -1.69
CA THR A 149 0.82 -14.72 -2.70
C THR A 149 0.59 -13.97 -3.99
N VAL A 150 1.68 -13.64 -4.67
CA VAL A 150 1.65 -13.06 -6.02
C VAL A 150 2.73 -13.71 -6.89
N ASN A 151 2.51 -13.70 -8.19
CA ASN A 151 3.47 -14.06 -9.22
C ASN A 151 3.34 -13.11 -10.43
N GLN A 152 4.23 -13.21 -11.43
CA GLN A 152 4.24 -12.29 -12.58
C GLN A 152 2.92 -12.23 -13.35
N ASP A 153 2.18 -13.36 -13.41
CA ASP A 153 0.99 -13.50 -14.22
C ASP A 153 -0.25 -12.91 -13.54
N ASP A 154 -0.13 -12.51 -12.27
CA ASP A 154 -1.19 -11.84 -11.50
C ASP A 154 -1.30 -10.35 -11.84
N PHE A 155 -0.33 -9.81 -12.58
CA PHE A 155 -0.24 -8.40 -12.92
C PHE A 155 -0.40 -8.15 -14.41
N GLU A 156 -0.89 -6.96 -14.73
CA GLU A 156 -0.88 -6.44 -16.09
C GLU A 156 -0.51 -4.96 -16.11
N ILE A 157 -0.01 -4.54 -17.28
CA ILE A 157 0.30 -3.14 -17.57
C ILE A 157 -0.56 -2.72 -18.75
N VAL A 158 -1.51 -1.84 -18.48
CA VAL A 158 -2.51 -1.43 -19.48
C VAL A 158 -2.26 0.01 -19.88
N GLN A 159 -2.18 0.26 -21.18
CA GLN A 159 -2.09 1.62 -21.71
C GLN A 159 -3.43 2.36 -21.52
N ARG A 160 -3.37 3.64 -21.18
CA ARG A 160 -4.51 4.56 -21.19
C ARG A 160 -4.26 5.60 -22.28
N ASP A 161 -5.30 5.89 -23.06
CA ASP A 161 -5.22 6.94 -24.07
C ASP A 161 -5.33 8.30 -23.38
N ASP A 162 -4.35 9.16 -23.62
CA ASP A 162 -4.28 10.54 -23.14
C ASP A 162 -4.29 11.55 -24.30
N GLY A 163 -4.39 11.07 -25.55
CA GLY A 163 -4.41 11.91 -26.75
C GLY A 163 -3.06 12.57 -27.09
N LEU A 164 -1.98 12.28 -26.35
CA LEU A 164 -0.68 12.91 -26.57
C LEU A 164 0.18 12.13 -27.56
N THR A 165 0.81 12.86 -28.47
CA THR A 165 1.77 12.27 -29.41
C THR A 165 3.13 12.22 -28.71
N HIS A 166 3.64 11.02 -28.40
CA HIS A 166 4.94 10.72 -27.74
C HIS A 166 4.94 10.55 -26.22
N VAL A 167 3.87 10.94 -25.54
CA VAL A 167 3.62 10.60 -24.13
C VAL A 167 2.59 9.47 -24.11
N ARG A 168 2.78 8.47 -23.26
CA ARG A 168 1.80 7.40 -23.05
C ARG A 168 1.64 7.13 -21.58
N LEU A 169 0.40 7.16 -21.12
CA LEU A 169 0.02 6.74 -19.78
C LEU A 169 -0.17 5.23 -19.71
N TYR A 170 0.33 4.61 -18.64
CA TYR A 170 0.14 3.20 -18.33
C TYR A 170 -0.26 3.03 -16.87
N VAL A 171 -0.99 1.94 -16.59
CA VAL A 171 -1.37 1.53 -15.24
C VAL A 171 -0.84 0.14 -14.98
N LEU A 172 -0.03 -0.02 -13.94
CA LEU A 172 0.31 -1.32 -13.37
C LEU A 172 -0.78 -1.68 -12.36
N LYS A 173 -1.46 -2.80 -12.58
CA LYS A 173 -2.53 -3.29 -11.70
C LYS A 173 -2.54 -4.81 -11.62
N TYR A 174 -3.27 -5.33 -10.64
CA TYR A 174 -3.66 -6.73 -10.66
C TYR A 174 -4.59 -6.99 -11.85
N LYS A 175 -4.51 -8.19 -12.44
CA LYS A 175 -5.52 -8.64 -13.39
C LYS A 175 -6.86 -8.85 -12.70
N ASP A 176 -7.92 -8.80 -13.50
CA ASP A 176 -9.26 -9.15 -13.05
C ASP A 176 -9.27 -10.57 -12.44
N ASP A 177 -10.11 -10.78 -11.43
CA ASP A 177 -10.32 -12.03 -10.70
C ASP A 177 -9.12 -12.58 -9.89
N VAL A 178 -7.97 -11.92 -9.87
CA VAL A 178 -6.84 -12.31 -8.99
C VAL A 178 -7.15 -11.99 -7.52
N PHE A 179 -7.66 -10.79 -7.27
CA PHE A 179 -8.03 -10.29 -5.96
C PHE A 179 -9.39 -9.57 -6.02
N PRO A 180 -10.07 -9.35 -4.87
CA PRO A 180 -11.26 -8.51 -4.83
C PRO A 180 -11.00 -7.11 -5.41
N SER A 181 -12.02 -6.50 -6.01
CA SER A 181 -11.88 -5.19 -6.66
C SER A 181 -11.45 -4.05 -5.73
N THR A 182 -11.53 -4.24 -4.42
CA THR A 182 -11.05 -3.32 -3.37
C THR A 182 -9.53 -3.40 -3.17
N GLN A 183 -8.89 -4.50 -3.58
CA GLN A 183 -7.45 -4.70 -3.50
C GLN A 183 -6.76 -4.15 -4.75
N LYS A 184 -6.05 -3.04 -4.58
CA LYS A 184 -5.37 -2.36 -5.69
C LYS A 184 -3.97 -1.96 -5.28
N LEU A 185 -3.04 -1.96 -6.24
CA LEU A 185 -1.73 -1.37 -6.04
C LEU A 185 -1.90 0.12 -5.75
N LEU A 186 -1.38 0.55 -4.60
CA LEU A 186 -1.57 1.90 -4.07
C LEU A 186 -0.42 2.80 -4.52
N ASN A 187 0.81 2.40 -4.21
CA ASN A 187 2.00 3.20 -4.46
C ASN A 187 3.25 2.35 -4.64
N CYS A 188 4.28 2.96 -5.23
CA CYS A 188 5.63 2.41 -5.26
C CYS A 188 6.45 3.04 -4.13
N ILE A 189 6.83 2.23 -3.14
CA ILE A 189 7.50 2.70 -1.91
C ILE A 189 9.03 2.61 -1.99
N ASN A 190 9.57 1.82 -2.94
CA ASN A 190 11.01 1.76 -3.15
C ASN A 190 11.34 1.42 -4.60
N TYR A 191 12.26 2.17 -5.22
CA TYR A 191 12.72 1.93 -6.59
C TYR A 191 13.99 2.72 -6.87
N ARG A 192 14.68 2.34 -7.95
CA ARG A 192 15.83 3.11 -8.48
C ARG A 192 15.36 4.18 -9.46
N GLY A 193 15.84 5.41 -9.32
CA GLY A 193 15.47 6.49 -10.25
C GLY A 193 16.11 7.85 -9.99
N PHE A 194 15.78 8.78 -10.87
CA PHE A 194 16.17 10.20 -10.83
C PHE A 194 14.94 11.09 -10.71
N LYS A 195 15.00 12.11 -9.86
CA LYS A 195 13.96 13.11 -9.69
C LYS A 195 14.55 14.51 -9.79
N PHE A 196 14.01 15.30 -10.72
CA PHE A 196 14.52 16.64 -11.02
C PHE A 196 13.75 17.72 -10.24
N PRO A 197 14.43 18.82 -9.87
CA PRO A 197 13.80 19.94 -9.19
C PRO A 197 13.15 20.88 -10.23
N ALA A 198 11.86 20.68 -10.49
CA ALA A 198 11.00 21.69 -11.09
C ALA A 198 9.54 21.39 -10.72
N THR A 199 8.78 22.45 -10.39
CA THR A 199 7.31 22.61 -10.22
C THR A 199 6.38 21.38 -10.21
N GLY A 200 6.77 20.34 -9.47
CA GLY A 200 5.98 19.14 -9.25
C GLY A 200 6.90 17.95 -9.11
N GLY A 201 7.77 17.95 -8.10
CA GLY A 201 8.65 16.83 -7.77
C GLY A 201 7.84 15.58 -7.40
N ASN A 202 7.22 14.99 -8.40
CA ASN A 202 6.09 14.08 -8.31
C ASN A 202 6.25 12.96 -9.35
N ALA A 203 7.38 12.95 -10.06
CA ALA A 203 7.70 12.04 -11.15
C ALA A 203 9.16 11.61 -11.06
N TRP A 204 9.40 10.33 -11.28
CA TRP A 204 10.71 9.71 -11.17
C TRP A 204 11.06 8.95 -12.42
N ILE A 205 12.18 9.32 -13.06
CA ILE A 205 12.68 8.55 -14.18
C ILE A 205 13.41 7.32 -13.64
N SER A 206 12.83 6.15 -13.83
CA SER A 206 13.32 4.89 -13.30
C SER A 206 13.88 3.96 -14.37
N MET A 207 13.53 4.21 -15.63
CA MET A 207 13.98 3.47 -16.81
C MET A 207 14.46 4.44 -17.88
N ALA A 208 15.55 4.12 -18.56
CA ALA A 208 16.13 4.96 -19.60
C ALA A 208 16.88 4.10 -20.61
N VAL A 209 16.50 4.17 -21.89
CA VAL A 209 17.17 3.43 -22.95
C VAL A 209 17.55 4.39 -24.07
N HIS A 210 18.85 4.56 -24.27
CA HIS A 210 19.39 5.53 -25.23
C HIS A 210 19.17 5.08 -26.68
N SER A 211 19.32 3.78 -26.96
CA SER A 211 19.25 3.23 -28.32
C SER A 211 17.89 3.48 -29.00
N CYS A 212 16.81 3.66 -28.24
CA CYS A 212 15.48 3.97 -28.75
C CYS A 212 14.94 5.34 -28.29
N GLY A 213 15.74 6.14 -27.59
CA GLY A 213 15.37 7.49 -27.14
C GLY A 213 14.06 7.54 -26.33
N THR A 214 13.94 6.65 -25.34
CA THR A 214 12.72 6.47 -24.55
C THR A 214 13.04 6.40 -23.04
N ILE A 215 12.22 7.06 -22.23
CA ILE A 215 12.32 7.09 -20.76
C ILE A 215 11.02 6.67 -20.08
N GLY A 216 11.18 5.98 -18.96
CA GLY A 216 10.08 5.37 -18.21
C GLY A 216 10.00 5.99 -16.83
N VAL A 217 8.82 6.50 -16.50
CA VAL A 217 8.60 7.37 -15.37
C VAL A 217 7.52 6.81 -14.47
N PHE A 218 7.76 6.84 -13.16
CA PHE A 218 6.73 6.59 -12.14
C PHE A 218 6.24 7.91 -11.57
N LEU A 219 4.94 7.99 -11.33
CA LEU A 219 4.36 9.11 -10.60
C LEU A 219 4.33 8.79 -9.10
N GLU A 220 4.58 9.80 -8.29
CA GLU A 220 4.34 9.72 -6.85
C GLU A 220 2.84 9.62 -6.60
N TYR A 221 2.50 8.94 -5.51
CA TYR A 221 1.12 8.60 -5.16
C TYR A 221 0.19 9.81 -5.18
N ARG A 222 -0.97 9.65 -5.83
CA ARG A 222 -2.05 10.66 -5.96
C ARG A 222 -1.67 11.94 -6.71
N VAL A 223 -0.55 11.97 -7.43
CA VAL A 223 -0.23 13.09 -8.32
C VAL A 223 -1.09 12.96 -9.56
N THR A 224 -1.92 13.97 -9.81
CA THR A 224 -2.84 14.02 -10.95
C THR A 224 -2.61 15.19 -11.90
N LYS A 225 -1.83 16.22 -11.51
CA LYS A 225 -1.64 17.43 -12.32
C LYS A 225 -0.23 17.98 -12.21
N ASN A 226 0.12 18.88 -13.15
CA ASN A 226 1.43 19.54 -13.22
C ASN A 226 2.58 18.52 -13.25
N ILE A 227 2.41 17.46 -14.03
CA ILE A 227 3.38 16.38 -14.14
C ILE A 227 4.50 16.84 -15.08
N GLN A 228 5.48 17.55 -14.53
CA GLN A 228 6.65 17.97 -15.30
C GLN A 228 7.86 17.15 -14.89
N ILE A 229 8.33 16.28 -15.80
CA ILE A 229 9.42 15.34 -15.50
C ILE A 229 10.76 16.06 -15.28
N ALA A 230 11.05 17.07 -16.10
CA ALA A 230 12.23 17.93 -15.98
C ALA A 230 12.05 19.21 -16.81
N ILE A 231 12.98 20.16 -16.67
CA ILE A 231 13.16 21.26 -17.62
C ILE A 231 14.01 20.73 -18.78
N PRO A 232 13.50 20.75 -20.03
CA PRO A 232 14.23 20.20 -21.16
C PRO A 232 15.58 20.88 -21.37
N LYS A 233 16.62 20.09 -21.64
CA LYS A 233 17.98 20.57 -21.98
C LYS A 233 18.68 21.39 -20.89
N ARG A 234 18.10 21.54 -19.70
CA ARG A 234 18.80 22.12 -18.54
C ARG A 234 19.85 21.12 -18.04
N ILE A 235 21.04 21.63 -17.79
CA ILE A 235 22.07 20.90 -17.03
C ILE A 235 21.79 21.15 -15.56
N TYR A 236 21.58 20.09 -14.81
CA TYR A 236 21.43 20.11 -13.36
C TYR A 236 22.74 19.67 -12.72
N SER A 237 23.12 20.31 -11.61
CA SER A 237 24.16 19.79 -10.74
C SER A 237 23.67 18.57 -9.95
N GLN A 238 24.59 17.81 -9.36
CA GLN A 238 24.25 16.59 -8.63
C GLN A 238 23.34 16.89 -7.42
N ASP A 239 23.61 17.98 -6.69
CA ASP A 239 22.85 18.40 -5.51
C ASP A 239 21.45 18.92 -5.84
N GLU A 240 21.17 19.21 -7.11
CA GLU A 240 19.84 19.58 -7.58
C GLU A 240 18.94 18.34 -7.78
N VAL A 241 19.50 17.17 -8.12
CA VAL A 241 18.73 15.98 -8.50
C VAL A 241 18.73 14.93 -7.39
N VAL A 242 17.55 14.43 -7.04
CA VAL A 242 17.45 13.30 -6.11
C VAL A 242 17.72 12.01 -6.88
N ILE A 243 18.73 11.26 -6.42
CA ILE A 243 19.15 9.99 -7.00
C ILE A 243 18.92 8.90 -5.96
N GLN A 244 18.06 7.94 -6.27
CA GLN A 244 17.66 6.89 -5.34
C GLN A 244 18.14 5.51 -5.84
N ASN A 245 18.68 4.71 -4.91
CA ASN A 245 19.12 3.32 -5.13
C ASN A 245 20.06 3.09 -6.32
N TYR A 246 21.00 4.02 -6.54
CA TYR A 246 22.15 3.83 -7.43
C TYR A 246 23.41 3.61 -6.59
N PRO A 247 23.92 2.36 -6.48
CA PRO A 247 25.11 2.06 -5.67
C PRO A 247 26.35 2.87 -6.06
N ASP A 248 26.54 3.10 -7.36
CA ASP A 248 27.72 3.77 -7.92
C ASP A 248 27.37 5.11 -8.59
N ASN A 249 26.42 5.88 -8.02
CA ASN A 249 25.85 7.13 -8.55
C ASN A 249 26.41 7.53 -9.94
N PRO A 250 25.72 7.23 -11.05
CA PRO A 250 26.31 7.40 -12.38
C PRO A 250 26.50 8.88 -12.80
N CYS A 251 26.09 9.85 -11.98
CA CYS A 251 25.97 11.27 -12.35
C CYS A 251 26.69 12.19 -11.35
N HIS A 252 28.01 12.01 -11.20
CA HIS A 252 28.83 12.69 -10.18
C HIS A 252 28.87 14.23 -10.29
N TYR A 253 28.77 14.82 -11.48
CA TYR A 253 28.94 16.28 -11.63
C TYR A 253 27.80 16.98 -12.36
N GLY A 254 26.95 16.23 -13.03
CA GLY A 254 25.78 16.82 -13.66
C GLY A 254 24.93 15.82 -14.41
N ILE A 255 23.68 16.19 -14.62
CA ILE A 255 22.67 15.39 -15.30
C ILE A 255 21.85 16.30 -16.21
N ILE A 256 21.55 15.81 -17.41
CA ILE A 256 20.72 16.51 -18.39
C ILE A 256 19.72 15.52 -18.98
N LEU A 257 18.46 15.96 -19.07
CA LEU A 257 17.45 15.29 -19.88
C LEU A 257 17.44 15.95 -21.26
N ARG A 258 17.94 15.26 -22.27
CA ARG A 258 17.85 15.71 -23.67
C ARG A 258 16.62 15.10 -24.31
N GLY A 259 15.92 15.88 -25.12
CA GLY A 259 14.76 15.48 -25.91
C GLY A 259 14.25 16.68 -26.70
N SER A 260 13.25 16.47 -27.56
CA SER A 260 12.45 17.59 -28.06
C SER A 260 11.80 18.29 -26.88
N THR A 261 11.91 19.62 -26.84
CA THR A 261 11.33 20.47 -25.79
C THR A 261 9.84 20.15 -25.64
N ASP A 262 9.12 20.14 -26.76
CA ASP A 262 7.69 19.83 -26.86
C ASP A 262 7.30 18.49 -26.25
N THR A 263 8.19 17.49 -26.28
CA THR A 263 7.88 16.12 -25.81
C THR A 263 7.99 15.97 -24.30
N ILE A 264 8.99 16.61 -23.69
CA ILE A 264 9.17 16.58 -22.24
C ILE A 264 8.19 17.57 -21.58
N GLU A 265 7.91 18.71 -22.22
CA GLU A 265 6.92 19.68 -21.74
C GLU A 265 5.49 19.17 -21.84
N ALA A 266 5.15 18.37 -22.87
CA ALA A 266 3.82 17.79 -23.04
C ALA A 266 3.37 16.91 -21.86
N THR A 267 4.27 16.43 -20.99
CA THR A 267 3.84 15.69 -19.80
C THR A 267 3.04 16.57 -18.83
N ALA A 268 3.25 17.89 -18.87
CA ALA A 268 2.48 18.84 -18.08
C ALA A 268 1.03 18.98 -18.57
N ASP A 269 0.76 18.59 -19.82
CA ASP A 269 -0.55 18.66 -20.48
C ASP A 269 -1.39 17.38 -20.30
N LEU A 270 -0.91 16.40 -19.52
CA LEU A 270 -1.69 15.22 -19.16
C LEU A 270 -3.01 15.61 -18.49
N ASP A 271 -4.12 15.08 -19.00
CA ASP A 271 -5.45 15.33 -18.43
C ASP A 271 -5.53 14.78 -16.99
N PRO A 272 -5.75 15.63 -15.98
CA PRO A 272 -5.82 15.18 -14.60
C PRO A 272 -6.92 14.17 -14.31
N THR A 273 -8.04 14.21 -15.05
CA THR A 273 -9.12 13.23 -14.91
C THR A 273 -8.70 11.87 -15.42
N VAL A 274 -7.95 11.80 -16.52
CA VAL A 274 -7.41 10.53 -17.04
C VAL A 274 -6.39 9.95 -16.06
N VAL A 275 -5.52 10.80 -15.49
CA VAL A 275 -4.52 10.37 -14.49
C VAL A 275 -5.18 9.92 -13.18
N ASP A 276 -6.23 10.60 -12.71
CA ASP A 276 -6.96 10.18 -11.51
C ASP A 276 -7.68 8.83 -11.72
N ASN A 277 -8.35 8.65 -12.85
CA ASN A 277 -8.95 7.37 -13.21
C ASN A 277 -7.92 6.24 -13.27
N ALA A 278 -6.73 6.52 -13.79
CA ALA A 278 -5.61 5.58 -13.82
C ALA A 278 -5.13 5.20 -12.40
N TRP A 279 -5.01 6.18 -11.49
CA TRP A 279 -4.70 5.94 -10.07
C TRP A 279 -5.78 5.14 -9.34
N ASN A 280 -7.05 5.31 -9.71
CA ASN A 280 -8.14 4.54 -9.13
C ASN A 280 -8.12 3.06 -9.57
N GLU A 281 -7.32 2.68 -10.55
CA GLU A 281 -7.11 1.29 -10.99
C GLU A 281 -5.82 0.66 -10.45
N GLY A 282 -4.76 1.45 -10.29
CA GLY A 282 -3.44 0.95 -9.86
C GLY A 282 -2.36 2.02 -9.90
N VAL A 283 -1.10 1.61 -10.00
CA VAL A 283 0.03 2.55 -9.99
C VAL A 283 0.28 3.11 -11.39
N VAL A 284 0.36 4.44 -11.46
CA VAL A 284 0.52 5.16 -12.73
C VAL A 284 1.98 5.25 -13.16
N MET A 285 2.20 4.93 -14.44
CA MET A 285 3.49 5.01 -15.13
C MET A 285 3.34 5.83 -16.40
N ILE A 286 4.39 6.52 -16.80
CA ILE A 286 4.45 7.29 -18.04
C ILE A 286 5.63 6.80 -18.87
N GLN A 287 5.40 6.61 -20.16
CA GLN A 287 6.45 6.47 -21.15
C GLN A 287 6.55 7.76 -21.96
N VAL A 288 7.76 8.31 -22.06
CA VAL A 288 8.05 9.40 -22.98
C VAL A 288 9.01 8.88 -24.03
N SER A 289 8.61 9.01 -25.30
CA SER A 289 9.36 8.55 -26.48
C SER A 289 9.78 9.74 -27.34
N HIS A 290 10.56 9.52 -28.40
CA HIS A 290 11.06 10.55 -29.34
C HIS A 290 12.37 11.23 -28.92
N ASN A 291 13.49 10.50 -29.09
CA ASN A 291 14.86 10.98 -28.88
C ASN A 291 15.12 11.54 -27.47
N VAL A 292 14.41 11.02 -26.46
CA VAL A 292 14.61 11.39 -25.06
C VAL A 292 15.71 10.52 -24.45
N GLN A 293 16.68 11.16 -23.79
CA GLN A 293 17.81 10.48 -23.15
C GLN A 293 18.21 11.22 -21.87
N ILE A 294 18.54 10.45 -20.83
CA ILE A 294 19.31 10.97 -19.70
C ILE A 294 20.78 10.90 -20.07
N GLN A 295 21.52 11.97 -19.83
CA GLN A 295 22.98 11.94 -19.85
C GLN A 295 23.53 12.39 -18.51
N CYS A 296 24.54 11.68 -18.05
CA CYS A 296 25.23 11.93 -16.80
C CYS A 296 26.69 12.27 -17.07
N TYR A 297 27.18 13.33 -16.45
CA TYR A 297 28.56 13.73 -16.56
C TYR A 297 29.42 13.01 -15.53
N ILE A 298 30.42 12.29 -16.02
CA ILE A 298 31.42 11.58 -15.20
C ILE A 298 32.79 12.20 -15.49
N SER A 299 33.50 12.61 -14.43
CA SER A 299 34.86 13.15 -14.57
C SER A 299 35.77 12.14 -15.25
N GLY A 300 36.56 12.62 -16.22
CA GLY A 300 37.44 11.78 -17.04
C GLY A 300 36.77 11.04 -18.19
N HIS A 301 35.43 10.97 -18.24
CA HIS A 301 34.69 10.22 -19.27
C HIS A 301 33.65 11.06 -20.04
N GLY A 302 33.34 12.28 -19.60
CA GLY A 302 32.39 13.17 -20.26
C GLY A 302 30.93 12.76 -20.02
N TRP A 303 30.06 13.04 -20.99
CA TRP A 303 28.63 12.73 -20.91
C TRP A 303 28.35 11.28 -21.34
N LEU A 304 27.83 10.47 -20.43
CA LEU A 304 27.44 9.08 -20.67
C LEU A 304 25.93 8.90 -20.50
N SER A 305 25.33 8.01 -21.27
CA SER A 305 23.88 7.74 -21.20
C SER A 305 23.61 6.46 -20.43
N PRO A 306 23.16 6.52 -19.16
CA PRO A 306 22.83 5.31 -18.41
C PRO A 306 21.78 4.47 -19.14
N GLN A 307 22.00 3.16 -19.18
CA GLN A 307 21.04 2.19 -19.71
C GLN A 307 20.36 1.49 -18.53
N VAL A 308 19.07 1.73 -18.39
CA VAL A 308 18.24 1.19 -17.32
C VAL A 308 17.04 0.51 -17.98
N GLY A 309 17.27 -0.71 -18.43
CA GLY A 309 16.26 -1.55 -19.11
C GLY A 309 15.60 -2.58 -18.19
N PHE A 310 16.05 -2.69 -16.94
CA PHE A 310 15.51 -3.63 -15.96
C PHE A 310 15.62 -3.03 -14.57
N ASN A 311 14.55 -3.06 -13.76
CA ASN A 311 14.54 -2.47 -12.43
C ASN A 311 13.59 -3.21 -11.48
N ASP A 312 13.96 -3.19 -10.20
CA ASP A 312 13.21 -3.81 -9.11
C ASP A 312 12.43 -2.72 -8.37
N TYR A 313 11.14 -2.94 -8.17
CA TYR A 313 10.22 -1.99 -7.55
C TYR A 313 9.52 -2.66 -6.38
N LEU A 314 9.44 -1.98 -5.25
CA LEU A 314 8.62 -2.40 -4.11
C LEU A 314 7.30 -1.64 -4.16
N PHE A 315 6.21 -2.36 -4.32
CA PHE A 315 4.85 -1.83 -4.31
C PHE A 315 4.13 -2.22 -3.03
N GLN A 316 3.14 -1.40 -2.66
CA GLN A 316 2.21 -1.69 -1.59
C GLN A 316 0.76 -1.56 -2.11
N ASP A 317 -0.13 -2.43 -1.65
CA ASP A 317 -1.56 -2.40 -1.98
C ASP A 317 -2.43 -1.76 -0.87
N THR A 318 -3.72 -1.64 -1.13
CA THR A 318 -4.73 -1.08 -0.20
C THR A 318 -4.94 -1.89 1.09
N PHE A 319 -4.49 -3.15 1.14
CA PHE A 319 -4.48 -4.02 2.31
C PHE A 319 -3.11 -4.04 3.01
N GLY A 320 -2.18 -3.21 2.53
CA GLY A 320 -0.82 -3.11 3.02
C GLY A 320 0.11 -4.22 2.54
N GLY A 321 -0.38 -5.16 1.73
CA GLY A 321 0.43 -6.20 1.10
C GLY A 321 1.59 -5.56 0.36
N ARG A 322 2.81 -6.10 0.55
CA ARG A 322 4.04 -5.61 -0.10
C ARG A 322 4.58 -6.64 -1.05
N MET A 323 5.01 -6.17 -2.23
CA MET A 323 5.55 -7.05 -3.26
C MET A 323 6.69 -6.37 -4.01
N GLU A 324 7.75 -7.14 -4.23
CA GLU A 324 8.79 -6.77 -5.17
C GLU A 324 8.35 -7.21 -6.57
N ILE A 325 8.23 -6.27 -7.50
CA ILE A 325 7.92 -6.51 -8.90
C ILE A 325 9.11 -6.06 -9.73
N LYS A 326 9.65 -6.98 -10.52
CA LYS A 326 10.72 -6.69 -11.46
C LYS A 326 10.12 -6.37 -12.82
N ILE A 327 10.48 -5.22 -13.36
CA ILE A 327 9.96 -4.76 -14.64
C ILE A 327 11.09 -4.75 -15.65
N ASP A 328 10.86 -5.48 -16.73
CA ASP A 328 11.72 -5.55 -17.91
C ASP A 328 11.19 -4.62 -19.00
N TRP A 329 12.11 -3.86 -19.58
CA TRP A 329 11.88 -2.96 -20.70
C TRP A 329 12.54 -3.40 -22.00
N ASN A 330 13.08 -4.61 -22.00
CA ASN A 330 13.72 -5.29 -23.11
C ASN A 330 12.96 -6.58 -23.51
N GLY A 331 11.64 -6.49 -23.65
CA GLY A 331 10.82 -7.61 -24.09
C GLY A 331 10.88 -7.84 -25.60
N ASN A 332 11.33 -9.02 -26.04
CA ASN A 332 11.26 -9.50 -27.43
C ASN A 332 11.98 -8.61 -28.48
N GLY A 333 13.06 -7.91 -28.09
CA GLY A 333 13.88 -7.13 -29.01
C GLY A 333 13.36 -5.72 -29.34
N TYR A 334 12.28 -5.28 -28.70
CA TYR A 334 11.76 -3.91 -28.81
C TYR A 334 11.83 -3.21 -27.46
N PHE A 335 12.75 -2.24 -27.34
CA PHE A 335 12.94 -1.45 -26.13
C PHE A 335 11.79 -0.48 -25.89
N GLY A 336 11.46 -0.25 -24.61
CA GLY A 336 10.42 0.72 -24.21
C GLY A 336 9.01 0.13 -24.09
N ARG A 337 8.89 -1.20 -23.96
CA ARG A 337 7.63 -1.87 -23.61
C ARG A 337 7.69 -2.32 -22.16
N TRP A 338 6.81 -1.79 -21.32
CA TRP A 338 6.65 -2.21 -19.94
C TRP A 338 6.19 -3.66 -19.87
N LYS A 339 6.95 -4.51 -19.16
CA LYS A 339 6.59 -5.91 -18.93
C LYS A 339 6.97 -6.34 -17.51
N VAL A 340 6.03 -6.93 -16.79
CA VAL A 340 6.31 -7.62 -15.53
C VAL A 340 7.12 -8.88 -15.85
N TYR A 341 8.29 -9.01 -15.23
CA TYR A 341 9.20 -10.13 -15.40
C TYR A 341 9.17 -11.11 -14.23
N GLU A 342 9.01 -10.60 -13.01
CA GLU A 342 8.95 -11.39 -11.79
C GLU A 342 8.16 -10.60 -10.76
N ALA A 343 7.42 -11.30 -9.89
CA ALA A 343 6.81 -10.70 -8.73
C ALA A 343 6.86 -11.68 -7.54
N LYS A 344 7.10 -11.15 -6.34
CA LYS A 344 7.10 -11.93 -5.10
C LYS A 344 6.63 -11.08 -3.92
N VAL A 345 5.99 -11.73 -2.96
CA VAL A 345 5.62 -11.10 -1.68
C VAL A 345 6.87 -10.79 -0.86
N VAL A 346 6.85 -9.65 -0.17
CA VAL A 346 7.88 -9.23 0.78
C VAL A 346 7.20 -8.92 2.10
N TYR A 347 7.67 -9.48 3.20
CA TYR A 347 7.17 -9.15 4.53
C TYR A 347 7.91 -7.92 5.10
N PRO A 348 7.25 -7.08 5.91
CA PRO A 348 7.82 -5.87 6.51
C PRO A 348 9.07 -6.07 7.36
#